data_AF-A0A2G6DNC1-F1
#
_entry.id   AF-A0A2G6DNC1-F1
#
_cell.length_a   1.000
_cell.length_b   1.000
_cell.length_c   1.000
_cell.angle_alpha   90.00
_cell.angle_beta   90.00
_cell.angle_gamma   90.00
#
_symmetry.space_group_name_H-M   'P 1'
#
loop_
_entity.id
_entity.type
_entity.pdbx_description
1 polymer ?
#
loop_
_entity_poly.entity_id
_entity_poly.type
_entity_poly.pdbx_seq_one_letter_code
_entity_poly.pdbx_strand_id
1 'polypeptide(L)'
;DGKLQINANNINITGADIINDGKGQSYISAKNNLNLTALEIGFNEKMGSGNHYRNEKVQDVEISHIKTQGDMILKANNITSEGAELESQAKLIALAENDLVLNGATRTGDYEEYHYTKYSGVLSKSSKETFDKKQKTLHKGTSVSGNSVILQAGHNIESKASQLNAQNDLSLIAKNQITLDAELDKKTENHWAKKKKSGFGASFSGGVFSVGYSKSKAKQNNTTYDETAKGTSLNSDKGNVTVVAQKELTLNSAKVNAKQDTTLQGSHVNVNEVVEQHNGHSDYYAKSSGIGLSVVVNPVDVFKKEKENQTSQGSTQGVVGKTTATAEALDRTIQQVVSGVSPYLYSKKSSGNKNITQQVAQVSQVSAGKDLTILATEKDIVTKGALLTAEGDSLLQAKGNVLLGVAENTQQQVGNKTAKGFSFDGKQRIDLMFGTYKDREEGQGKQFSQQGTTLSVGGKSTVIAETGDIKAKGSTIVSTKDNLLDAKKNIELDTAISGTHQKTNENDQAIGSVRVSDTEQFSGYNRKLANSNNGQLTHKGNQIASLEGDTTLIAGEKFSQTSSELLAKNKVKVTAKEIEFNESHNQQALTTHNS
;
A
#
# COMPACT_ATOMS: atom_id res chain seq x y z
N ASP A 1 -27.76 -24.37 35.85
CA ASP A 1 -26.51 -23.94 36.51
C ASP A 1 -25.27 -24.76 36.13
N GLY A 2 -25.10 -25.13 34.85
CA GLY A 2 -23.97 -25.95 34.42
C GLY A 2 -22.63 -25.28 34.70
N LYS A 3 -21.75 -25.96 35.44
CA LYS A 3 -20.37 -25.57 35.69
C LYS A 3 -19.44 -26.52 34.95
N LEU A 4 -18.38 -25.99 34.35
CA LEU A 4 -17.34 -26.77 33.70
C LEU A 4 -16.02 -26.58 34.47
N GLN A 5 -15.35 -27.68 34.80
CA GLN A 5 -14.04 -27.61 35.44
C GLN A 5 -13.07 -28.60 34.79
N ILE A 6 -11.93 -28.09 34.32
CA ILE A 6 -10.83 -28.89 33.75
C ILE A 6 -9.55 -28.52 34.50
N ASN A 7 -8.87 -29.51 35.08
CA ASN A 7 -7.58 -29.31 35.75
C ASN A 7 -6.57 -30.35 35.28
N ALA A 8 -5.37 -29.92 34.88
CA ALA A 8 -4.27 -30.82 34.53
C ALA A 8 -2.89 -30.18 34.76
N ASN A 9 -1.81 -30.94 34.59
CA ASN A 9 -0.47 -30.35 34.57
C ASN A 9 -0.22 -29.54 33.29
N ASN A 10 -0.67 -30.07 32.15
CA ASN A 10 -0.68 -29.38 30.87
C ASN A 10 -2.02 -29.66 30.20
N ILE A 11 -2.57 -28.67 29.50
CA ILE A 11 -3.77 -28.80 28.68
C ILE A 11 -3.40 -28.38 27.27
N ASN A 12 -3.61 -29.27 26.29
CA ASN A 12 -3.46 -28.95 24.87
C ASN A 12 -4.82 -29.18 24.21
N ILE A 13 -5.38 -28.14 23.61
CA ILE A 13 -6.61 -28.17 22.84
C ILE A 13 -6.18 -27.79 21.43
N THR A 14 -6.49 -28.64 20.45
CA THR A 14 -6.01 -28.50 19.07
C THR A 14 -7.17 -28.79 18.12
N GLY A 15 -7.73 -27.74 17.51
CA GLY A 15 -8.89 -27.85 16.63
C GLY A 15 -10.12 -28.48 17.28
N ALA A 16 -10.38 -28.15 18.55
CA ALA A 16 -11.47 -28.73 19.32
C ALA A 16 -12.34 -27.67 20.01
N ASP A 17 -13.63 -28.00 20.13
CA ASP A 17 -14.63 -27.22 20.85
C ASP A 17 -14.74 -27.65 22.32
N ILE A 18 -14.72 -26.68 23.23
CA ILE A 18 -15.11 -26.83 24.64
C ILE A 18 -16.27 -25.89 24.92
N ILE A 19 -17.47 -26.45 25.07
CA ILE A 19 -18.71 -25.68 25.17
C ILE A 19 -19.36 -25.92 26.53
N ASN A 20 -19.68 -24.83 27.23
CA ASN A 20 -20.55 -24.84 28.41
C ASN A 20 -21.76 -23.91 28.18
N ASP A 21 -22.88 -24.50 27.77
CA ASP A 21 -24.16 -23.78 27.60
C ASP A 21 -24.84 -23.43 28.94
N GLY A 22 -24.28 -23.90 30.07
CA GLY A 22 -24.73 -23.51 31.40
C GLY A 22 -24.31 -22.07 31.75
N LYS A 23 -25.19 -21.35 32.44
CA LYS A 23 -24.88 -20.01 33.00
C LYS A 23 -23.87 -20.04 34.17
N GLY A 24 -23.40 -21.22 34.58
CA GLY A 24 -22.39 -21.34 35.63
C GLY A 24 -20.98 -21.10 35.10
N GLN A 25 -20.02 -20.96 36.03
CA GLN A 25 -18.62 -20.69 35.68
C GLN A 25 -17.98 -21.87 34.94
N SER A 26 -17.13 -21.53 33.96
CA SER A 26 -16.20 -22.42 33.29
C SER A 26 -14.78 -22.11 33.77
N TYR A 27 -14.15 -23.06 34.47
CA TYR A 27 -12.81 -22.92 35.04
C TYR A 27 -11.86 -23.95 34.43
N ILE A 28 -10.87 -23.48 33.68
CA ILE A 28 -9.88 -24.32 33.00
C ILE A 28 -8.51 -23.94 33.54
N SER A 29 -7.84 -24.90 34.20
CA SER A 29 -6.56 -24.66 34.85
C SER A 29 -5.51 -25.69 34.49
N ALA A 30 -4.36 -25.21 34.03
CA ALA A 30 -3.16 -26.02 33.85
C ALA A 30 -2.11 -25.63 34.90
N LYS A 31 -1.34 -26.57 35.45
CA LYS A 31 -0.20 -26.23 36.32
C LYS A 31 0.90 -25.50 35.54
N ASN A 32 1.19 -25.97 34.33
CA ASN A 32 2.30 -25.51 33.50
C ASN A 32 1.76 -24.77 32.27
N ASN A 33 1.28 -25.48 31.25
CA ASN A 33 0.91 -24.86 29.97
C ASN A 33 -0.55 -25.14 29.62
N LEU A 34 -1.26 -24.10 29.21
CA LEU A 34 -2.55 -24.17 28.52
C LEU A 34 -2.36 -23.70 27.08
N ASN A 35 -2.39 -24.64 26.14
CA ASN A 35 -2.20 -24.37 24.72
C ASN A 35 -3.53 -24.55 23.98
N LEU A 36 -3.93 -23.51 23.26
CA LEU A 36 -5.14 -23.44 22.43
C LEU A 36 -4.69 -23.25 20.99
N THR A 37 -4.47 -24.34 20.27
CA THR A 37 -3.87 -24.31 18.94
C THR A 37 -4.86 -24.73 17.87
N ALA A 38 -4.43 -24.67 16.62
CA ALA A 38 -5.24 -25.12 15.50
C ALA A 38 -4.74 -26.47 14.97
N LEU A 39 -5.66 -27.34 14.56
CA LEU A 39 -5.38 -28.57 13.85
C LEU A 39 -5.19 -28.25 12.37
N GLU A 40 -4.02 -28.57 11.84
CA GLU A 40 -3.75 -28.42 10.41
C GLU A 40 -4.61 -29.39 9.58
N ILE A 41 -5.31 -28.85 8.59
CA ILE A 41 -6.10 -29.59 7.61
C ILE A 41 -5.73 -29.12 6.20
N GLY A 42 -6.03 -29.90 5.17
CA GLY A 42 -5.72 -29.46 3.83
C GLY A 42 -6.06 -30.47 2.75
N PHE A 43 -5.91 -30.04 1.51
CA PHE A 43 -6.04 -30.91 0.36
C PHE A 43 -5.01 -30.57 -0.71
N ASN A 44 -4.80 -31.52 -1.61
CA ASN A 44 -3.94 -31.38 -2.76
C ASN A 44 -4.68 -31.98 -3.96
N GLU A 45 -5.12 -31.12 -4.87
CA GLU A 45 -5.86 -31.48 -6.06
C GLU A 45 -4.99 -31.28 -7.30
N LYS A 46 -5.04 -32.25 -8.21
CA LYS A 46 -4.48 -32.15 -9.56
C LYS A 46 -5.55 -32.53 -10.57
N MET A 47 -5.87 -31.61 -11.47
CA MET A 47 -6.85 -31.79 -12.53
C MET A 47 -6.22 -31.58 -13.90
N GLY A 48 -6.59 -32.42 -14.84
CA GLY A 48 -6.11 -32.34 -16.22
C GLY A 48 -4.65 -32.77 -16.38
N SER A 49 -4.12 -32.57 -17.59
CA SER A 49 -2.75 -32.89 -17.96
C SER A 49 -2.36 -32.19 -19.27
N GLY A 50 -1.05 -32.09 -19.54
CA GLY A 50 -0.53 -31.59 -20.81
C GLY A 50 -0.93 -30.14 -21.08
N ASN A 51 -1.79 -29.93 -22.09
CA ASN A 51 -2.18 -28.60 -22.56
C ASN A 51 -3.19 -27.88 -21.67
N HIS A 52 -3.85 -28.59 -20.76
CA HIS A 52 -4.81 -28.01 -19.83
C HIS A 52 -4.67 -28.71 -18.48
N TYR A 53 -4.18 -28.00 -17.47
CA TYR A 53 -4.13 -28.51 -16.12
C TYR A 53 -4.37 -27.42 -15.10
N ARG A 54 -4.80 -27.85 -13.92
CA ARG A 54 -4.97 -27.04 -12.71
C ARG A 54 -4.50 -27.86 -11.52
N ASN A 55 -3.59 -27.29 -10.74
CA ASN A 55 -3.10 -27.87 -9.50
C ASN A 55 -3.41 -26.88 -8.38
N GLU A 56 -3.94 -27.40 -7.28
CA GLU A 56 -4.26 -26.59 -6.11
C GLU A 56 -3.86 -27.34 -4.85
N LYS A 57 -3.13 -26.67 -3.97
CA LYS A 57 -2.79 -27.15 -2.64
C LYS A 57 -3.23 -26.10 -1.64
N VAL A 58 -4.05 -26.50 -0.68
CA VAL A 58 -4.49 -25.65 0.43
C VAL A 58 -4.09 -26.32 1.73
N GLN A 59 -3.49 -25.54 2.62
CA GLN A 59 -3.22 -25.88 4.01
C GLN A 59 -4.00 -24.87 4.85
N ASP A 60 -5.07 -25.34 5.46
CA ASP A 60 -5.95 -24.58 6.33
C ASP A 60 -5.81 -25.10 7.77
N VAL A 61 -6.58 -24.52 8.68
CA VAL A 61 -6.54 -24.85 10.09
C VAL A 61 -7.95 -24.89 10.68
N GLU A 62 -8.24 -25.96 11.42
CA GLU A 62 -9.40 -26.03 12.31
C GLU A 62 -8.96 -25.51 13.68
N ILE A 63 -9.54 -24.40 14.13
CA ILE A 63 -9.07 -23.71 15.35
C ILE A 63 -9.68 -24.29 16.62
N SER A 64 -9.00 -24.13 17.76
CA SER A 64 -9.62 -24.42 19.05
C SER A 64 -10.63 -23.34 19.42
N HIS A 65 -11.74 -23.75 20.03
CA HIS A 65 -12.78 -22.82 20.45
C HIS A 65 -13.29 -23.18 21.85
N ILE A 66 -13.38 -22.18 22.72
CA ILE A 66 -13.97 -22.32 24.05
C ILE A 66 -15.13 -21.35 24.15
N LYS A 67 -16.32 -21.87 24.41
CA LYS A 67 -17.55 -21.09 24.54
C LYS A 67 -18.22 -21.32 25.88
N THR A 68 -18.62 -20.25 26.54
CA THR A 68 -19.38 -20.32 27.81
C THR A 68 -20.46 -19.25 27.91
N GLN A 69 -21.58 -19.60 28.52
CA GLN A 69 -22.64 -18.63 28.85
C GLN A 69 -22.36 -17.87 30.16
N GLY A 70 -21.78 -18.54 31.16
CA GLY A 70 -21.31 -17.92 32.40
C GLY A 70 -19.84 -17.47 32.31
N ASP A 71 -19.26 -17.05 33.45
CA ASP A 71 -17.87 -16.57 33.48
C ASP A 71 -16.87 -17.63 32.99
N MET A 72 -15.89 -17.20 32.19
CA MET A 72 -14.73 -17.99 31.79
C MET A 72 -13.51 -17.59 32.62
N ILE A 73 -12.85 -18.57 33.23
CA ILE A 73 -11.54 -18.39 33.87
C ILE A 73 -10.56 -19.40 33.30
N LEU A 74 -9.50 -18.88 32.67
CA LEU A 74 -8.34 -19.65 32.21
C LEU A 74 -7.17 -19.34 33.13
N LYS A 75 -6.51 -20.37 33.68
CA LYS A 75 -5.34 -20.19 34.56
C LYS A 75 -4.21 -21.16 34.23
N ALA A 76 -3.01 -20.66 33.97
CA ALA A 76 -1.82 -21.50 33.82
C ALA A 76 -0.52 -20.77 34.17
N ASN A 77 0.62 -21.48 34.21
CA ASN A 77 1.90 -20.80 34.23
C ASN A 77 2.14 -20.06 32.90
N ASN A 78 1.91 -20.72 31.76
CA ASN A 78 1.86 -20.08 30.45
C ASN A 78 0.54 -20.39 29.75
N ILE A 79 -0.05 -19.39 29.09
CA ILE A 79 -1.22 -19.56 28.22
C ILE A 79 -0.81 -19.15 26.81
N THR A 80 -0.97 -20.05 25.85
CA THR A 80 -0.63 -19.80 24.45
C THR A 80 -1.84 -20.10 23.58
N SER A 81 -2.16 -19.18 22.66
CA SER A 81 -3.18 -19.34 21.66
C SER A 81 -2.61 -19.15 20.25
N GLU A 82 -3.03 -20.00 19.33
CA GLU A 82 -2.71 -19.90 17.90
C GLU A 82 -4.02 -19.97 17.11
N GLY A 83 -4.58 -18.80 16.81
CA GLY A 83 -5.84 -18.63 16.09
C GLY A 83 -7.11 -19.08 16.81
N ALA A 84 -7.04 -19.37 18.12
CA ALA A 84 -8.20 -19.86 18.88
C ALA A 84 -9.31 -18.80 19.04
N GLU A 85 -10.52 -19.27 19.30
CA GLU A 85 -11.68 -18.44 19.62
C GLU A 85 -12.10 -18.67 21.08
N LEU A 86 -12.12 -17.61 21.89
CA LEU A 86 -12.53 -17.64 23.29
C LEU A 86 -13.75 -16.73 23.47
N GLU A 87 -14.90 -17.31 23.76
CA GLU A 87 -16.18 -16.60 23.86
C GLU A 87 -16.83 -16.81 25.24
N SER A 88 -17.06 -15.71 25.96
CA SER A 88 -17.86 -15.67 27.17
C SER A 88 -19.01 -14.69 27.01
N GLN A 89 -20.24 -15.11 27.32
CA GLN A 89 -21.38 -14.18 27.39
C GLN A 89 -21.37 -13.35 28.69
N ALA A 90 -20.52 -13.72 29.65
CA ALA A 90 -20.28 -12.99 30.89
C ALA A 90 -18.81 -12.54 30.95
N LYS A 91 -18.14 -12.63 32.10
CA LYS A 91 -16.74 -12.21 32.21
C LYS A 91 -15.80 -13.25 31.59
N LEU A 92 -14.71 -12.80 30.99
CA LEU A 92 -13.59 -13.65 30.59
C LEU A 92 -12.32 -13.19 31.32
N ILE A 93 -11.66 -14.10 32.00
CA ILE A 93 -10.40 -13.86 32.72
C ILE A 93 -9.36 -14.88 32.27
N ALA A 94 -8.23 -14.42 31.76
CA ALA A 94 -7.06 -15.25 31.51
C ALA A 94 -5.91 -14.82 32.44
N LEU A 95 -5.43 -15.76 33.27
CA LEU A 95 -4.39 -15.55 34.27
C LEU A 95 -3.19 -16.44 33.96
N ALA A 96 -2.14 -15.85 33.39
CA ALA A 96 -0.84 -16.49 33.22
C ALA A 96 0.10 -16.11 34.39
N GLU A 97 0.69 -17.08 35.08
CA GLU A 97 1.69 -16.80 36.13
C GLU A 97 3.01 -16.26 35.55
N ASN A 98 3.31 -16.60 34.29
CA ASN A 98 4.46 -16.14 33.53
C ASN A 98 4.00 -15.42 32.25
N ASP A 99 3.82 -16.12 31.12
CA ASP A 99 3.54 -15.47 29.83
C ASP A 99 2.15 -15.81 29.25
N LEU A 100 1.50 -14.81 28.66
CA LEU A 100 0.26 -14.94 27.88
C LEU A 100 0.54 -14.55 26.42
N VAL A 101 0.40 -15.50 25.50
CA VAL A 101 0.71 -15.32 24.08
C VAL A 101 -0.54 -15.59 23.24
N LEU A 102 -0.96 -14.61 22.43
CA LEU A 102 -2.13 -14.69 21.54
C LEU A 102 -1.66 -14.46 20.09
N ASN A 103 -1.45 -15.53 19.33
CA ASN A 103 -0.93 -15.49 17.96
C ASN A 103 -1.99 -15.88 16.93
N GLY A 104 -1.67 -15.66 15.65
CA GLY A 104 -2.47 -16.16 14.54
C GLY A 104 -2.05 -17.55 14.08
N ALA A 105 -3.03 -18.36 13.69
CA ALA A 105 -2.79 -19.61 12.98
C ALA A 105 -2.53 -19.34 11.50
N THR A 106 -1.51 -20.01 10.95
CA THR A 106 -1.07 -19.80 9.56
C THR A 106 -1.86 -20.68 8.59
N ARG A 107 -2.32 -20.08 7.49
CA ARG A 107 -2.97 -20.75 6.36
C ARG A 107 -2.17 -20.51 5.10
N THR A 108 -1.95 -21.55 4.29
CA THR A 108 -1.24 -21.41 3.01
C THR A 108 -2.06 -21.92 1.85
N GLY A 109 -1.82 -21.35 0.67
CA GLY A 109 -2.43 -21.81 -0.57
C GLY A 109 -1.46 -21.67 -1.73
N ASP A 110 -1.35 -22.69 -2.56
CA ASP A 110 -0.62 -22.70 -3.82
C ASP A 110 -1.58 -23.14 -4.92
N TYR A 111 -1.73 -22.31 -5.94
CA TYR A 111 -2.58 -22.53 -7.09
C TYR A 111 -1.74 -22.35 -8.34
N GLU A 112 -1.86 -23.27 -9.28
CA GLU A 112 -1.22 -23.19 -10.58
C GLU A 112 -2.16 -23.71 -11.67
N GLU A 113 -2.34 -22.94 -12.73
CA GLU A 113 -3.18 -23.31 -13.87
C GLU A 113 -2.49 -22.97 -15.18
N TYR A 114 -2.64 -23.85 -16.16
CA TYR A 114 -2.06 -23.69 -17.49
C TYR A 114 -3.07 -24.10 -18.56
N HIS A 115 -3.19 -23.27 -19.60
CA HIS A 115 -4.00 -23.60 -20.77
C HIS A 115 -3.29 -23.26 -22.08
N TYR A 116 -3.30 -24.20 -23.01
CA TYR A 116 -2.88 -24.03 -24.39
C TYR A 116 -4.01 -24.39 -25.35
N THR A 117 -4.51 -23.41 -26.07
CA THR A 117 -5.53 -23.59 -27.11
C THR A 117 -4.96 -23.25 -28.47
N LYS A 118 -5.32 -24.03 -29.50
CA LYS A 118 -4.88 -23.83 -30.88
C LYS A 118 -6.06 -24.00 -31.82
N TYR A 119 -6.23 -23.04 -32.72
CA TYR A 119 -7.18 -23.07 -33.82
C TYR A 119 -6.42 -23.08 -35.14
N SER A 120 -6.85 -23.93 -36.07
CA SER A 120 -6.29 -24.01 -37.42
C SER A 120 -7.41 -24.16 -38.45
N GLY A 121 -7.74 -23.07 -39.13
CA GLY A 121 -8.63 -23.07 -40.30
C GLY A 121 -7.88 -22.83 -41.61
N VAL A 122 -8.60 -22.90 -42.74
CA VAL A 122 -8.05 -22.69 -44.09
C VAL A 122 -7.53 -21.26 -44.27
N LEU A 123 -8.23 -20.26 -43.71
CA LEU A 123 -7.90 -18.83 -43.89
C LEU A 123 -7.07 -18.24 -42.75
N SER A 124 -7.15 -18.80 -41.53
CA SER A 124 -6.45 -18.27 -40.36
C SER A 124 -6.06 -19.35 -39.35
N LYS A 125 -4.98 -19.08 -38.61
CA LYS A 125 -4.46 -19.91 -37.51
C LYS A 125 -4.27 -19.02 -36.29
N SER A 126 -4.61 -19.53 -35.11
CA SER A 126 -4.33 -18.84 -33.85
C SER A 126 -3.94 -19.82 -32.75
N SER A 127 -3.13 -19.37 -31.80
CA SER A 127 -2.84 -20.12 -30.57
C SER A 127 -2.79 -19.16 -29.39
N LYS A 128 -3.35 -19.57 -28.25
CA LYS A 128 -3.31 -18.85 -26.99
C LYS A 128 -2.78 -19.79 -25.91
N GLU A 129 -1.76 -19.34 -25.21
CA GLU A 129 -1.13 -20.03 -24.10
C GLU A 129 -1.22 -19.10 -22.88
N THR A 130 -1.69 -19.60 -21.75
CA THR A 130 -1.84 -18.86 -20.49
C THR A 130 -1.35 -19.69 -19.32
N PHE A 131 -0.81 -19.01 -18.33
CA PHE A 131 -0.36 -19.58 -17.09
C PHE A 131 -0.64 -18.61 -15.95
N ASP A 132 -1.16 -19.15 -14.87
CA ASP A 132 -1.53 -18.43 -13.67
C ASP A 132 -0.99 -19.19 -12.47
N LYS A 133 -0.18 -18.54 -11.65
CA LYS A 133 0.31 -19.08 -10.39
C LYS A 133 0.02 -18.11 -9.26
N LYS A 134 -0.44 -18.63 -8.14
CA LYS A 134 -0.79 -17.84 -6.96
C LYS A 134 -0.36 -18.55 -5.69
N GLN A 135 0.37 -17.85 -4.85
CA GLN A 135 0.81 -18.32 -3.55
C GLN A 135 0.31 -17.35 -2.48
N LYS A 136 -0.21 -17.89 -1.38
CA LYS A 136 -0.71 -17.10 -0.25
C LYS A 136 -0.20 -17.67 1.06
N THR A 137 0.12 -16.78 1.98
CA THR A 137 0.26 -17.06 3.42
C THR A 137 -0.63 -16.07 4.15
N LEU A 138 -1.64 -16.57 4.86
CA LEU A 138 -2.60 -15.76 5.59
C LEU A 138 -2.57 -16.15 7.06
N HIS A 139 -2.87 -15.20 7.95
CA HIS A 139 -2.95 -15.44 9.38
C HIS A 139 -4.38 -15.23 9.89
N LYS A 140 -4.87 -16.20 10.66
CA LYS A 140 -6.12 -16.11 11.43
C LYS A 140 -5.77 -15.87 12.89
N GLY A 141 -5.85 -14.62 13.34
CA GLY A 141 -5.55 -14.21 14.72
C GLY A 141 -6.43 -14.86 15.77
N THR A 142 -5.95 -14.89 17.01
CA THR A 142 -6.77 -15.31 18.17
C THR A 142 -7.89 -14.30 18.39
N SER A 143 -9.11 -14.77 18.67
CA SER A 143 -10.26 -13.95 19.02
C SER A 143 -10.64 -14.18 20.47
N VAL A 144 -10.77 -13.11 21.25
CA VAL A 144 -11.20 -13.14 22.65
C VAL A 144 -12.39 -12.22 22.80
N SER A 145 -13.50 -12.73 23.32
CA SER A 145 -14.74 -11.97 23.50
C SER A 145 -15.40 -12.24 24.85
N GLY A 146 -15.91 -11.16 25.46
CA GLY A 146 -16.52 -11.19 26.78
C GLY A 146 -17.44 -9.99 27.03
N ASN A 147 -18.35 -10.08 28.00
CA ASN A 147 -18.99 -8.88 28.56
C ASN A 147 -17.93 -7.94 29.17
N SER A 148 -16.94 -8.52 29.87
CA SER A 148 -15.71 -7.84 30.28
C SER A 148 -14.56 -8.81 30.11
N VAL A 149 -13.40 -8.33 29.69
CA VAL A 149 -12.23 -9.15 29.40
C VAL A 149 -11.05 -8.67 30.25
N ILE A 150 -10.44 -9.59 31.00
CA ILE A 150 -9.23 -9.33 31.79
C ILE A 150 -8.16 -10.34 31.40
N LEU A 151 -7.04 -9.83 30.90
CA LEU A 151 -5.87 -10.61 30.52
C LEU A 151 -4.72 -10.18 31.42
N GLN A 152 -4.19 -11.10 32.22
CA GLN A 152 -3.13 -10.82 33.17
C GLN A 152 -1.98 -11.81 33.03
N ALA A 153 -0.75 -11.29 32.98
CA ALA A 153 0.48 -12.08 32.97
C ALA A 153 1.44 -11.64 34.08
N GLY A 154 2.06 -12.60 34.76
CA GLY A 154 3.11 -12.34 35.74
C GLY A 154 4.44 -11.89 35.12
N HIS A 155 4.60 -12.04 33.81
CA HIS A 155 5.75 -11.59 33.04
C HIS A 155 5.30 -10.81 31.80
N ASN A 156 5.02 -11.44 30.65
CA ASN A 156 4.69 -10.74 29.40
C ASN A 156 3.30 -11.06 28.85
N ILE A 157 2.69 -10.10 28.17
CA ILE A 157 1.58 -10.34 27.24
C ILE A 157 2.07 -10.03 25.82
N GLU A 158 1.99 -11.01 24.93
CA GLU A 158 2.24 -10.84 23.50
C GLU A 158 0.95 -11.14 22.72
N SER A 159 0.59 -10.25 21.81
CA SER A 159 -0.58 -10.41 20.96
C SER A 159 -0.22 -10.06 19.52
N LYS A 160 -0.48 -10.96 18.58
CA LYS A 160 -0.22 -10.82 17.14
C LYS A 160 -1.50 -11.06 16.37
N ALA A 161 -1.86 -10.08 15.54
CA ALA A 161 -3.05 -10.12 14.67
C ALA A 161 -4.37 -10.47 15.38
N SER A 162 -4.43 -10.37 16.71
CA SER A 162 -5.54 -10.87 17.51
C SER A 162 -6.65 -9.83 17.67
N GLN A 163 -7.86 -10.30 17.96
CA GLN A 163 -9.03 -9.45 18.16
C GLN A 163 -9.56 -9.64 19.59
N LEU A 164 -9.45 -8.62 20.42
CA LEU A 164 -9.88 -8.65 21.80
C LEU A 164 -11.07 -7.68 21.96
N ASN A 165 -12.25 -8.25 22.16
CA ASN A 165 -13.52 -7.51 22.15
C ASN A 165 -14.21 -7.64 23.52
N ALA A 166 -14.52 -6.51 24.15
CA ALA A 166 -15.31 -6.46 25.37
C ALA A 166 -16.57 -5.61 25.16
N GLN A 167 -17.71 -6.04 25.68
CA GLN A 167 -18.92 -5.21 25.65
C GLN A 167 -18.79 -4.01 26.61
N ASN A 168 -18.20 -4.23 27.78
CA ASN A 168 -17.81 -3.21 28.75
C ASN A 168 -16.26 -3.19 28.80
N ASP A 169 -15.64 -3.24 29.97
CA ASP A 169 -14.20 -3.01 30.08
C ASP A 169 -13.31 -4.14 29.52
N LEU A 170 -12.22 -3.74 28.88
CA LEU A 170 -11.12 -4.57 28.41
C LEU A 170 -9.83 -4.17 29.13
N SER A 171 -9.19 -5.10 29.83
CA SER A 171 -7.96 -4.85 30.60
C SER A 171 -6.86 -5.85 30.29
N LEU A 172 -5.67 -5.34 29.95
CA LEU A 172 -4.45 -6.11 29.75
C LEU A 172 -3.40 -5.64 30.77
N ILE A 173 -2.88 -6.54 31.60
CA ILE A 173 -1.94 -6.21 32.68
C ILE A 173 -0.76 -7.18 32.69
N ALA A 174 0.46 -6.65 32.57
CA ALA A 174 1.70 -7.44 32.65
C ALA A 174 2.71 -6.81 33.62
N LYS A 175 3.43 -7.64 34.38
CA LYS A 175 4.48 -7.15 35.30
C LYS A 175 5.82 -6.85 34.61
N ASN A 176 5.99 -7.23 33.34
CA ASN A 176 7.16 -6.89 32.55
C ASN A 176 6.73 -6.10 31.32
N GLN A 177 6.40 -6.74 30.20
CA GLN A 177 6.10 -6.04 28.96
C GLN A 177 4.76 -6.45 28.35
N ILE A 178 4.15 -5.54 27.57
CA ILE A 178 3.02 -5.83 26.70
C ILE A 178 3.39 -5.44 25.27
N THR A 179 3.27 -6.38 24.33
CA THR A 179 3.50 -6.14 22.91
C THR A 179 2.23 -6.48 22.13
N LEU A 180 1.65 -5.47 21.47
CA LEU A 180 0.52 -5.61 20.54
C LEU A 180 1.08 -5.44 19.13
N ASP A 181 1.25 -6.54 18.42
CA ASP A 181 2.00 -6.62 17.17
C ASP A 181 1.11 -7.02 15.98
N ALA A 182 1.67 -6.92 14.78
CA ALA A 182 1.02 -7.29 13.54
C ALA A 182 1.67 -8.51 12.87
N GLU A 183 0.87 -9.28 12.15
CA GLU A 183 1.36 -10.29 11.21
C GLU A 183 1.17 -9.80 9.77
N LEU A 184 2.06 -10.23 8.87
CA LEU A 184 2.02 -9.86 7.45
C LEU A 184 1.43 -11.02 6.65
N ASP A 185 0.20 -10.85 6.17
CA ASP A 185 -0.35 -11.70 5.12
C ASP A 185 0.42 -11.45 3.83
N LYS A 186 0.80 -12.52 3.12
CA LYS A 186 1.62 -12.47 1.91
C LYS A 186 0.88 -13.08 0.74
N LYS A 187 0.99 -12.42 -0.42
CA LYS A 187 0.39 -12.89 -1.66
C LYS A 187 1.39 -12.69 -2.80
N THR A 188 1.66 -13.75 -3.55
CA THR A 188 2.45 -13.69 -4.78
C THR A 188 1.60 -14.19 -5.93
N GLU A 189 1.52 -13.42 -7.01
CA GLU A 189 0.82 -13.83 -8.23
C GLU A 189 1.77 -13.73 -9.42
N ASN A 190 1.70 -14.70 -10.31
CA ASN A 190 2.41 -14.70 -11.58
C ASN A 190 1.44 -15.08 -12.69
N HIS A 191 1.19 -14.15 -13.59
CA HIS A 191 0.34 -14.35 -14.75
C HIS A 191 1.16 -14.13 -16.02
N TRP A 192 1.21 -15.11 -16.92
CA TRP A 192 1.67 -14.84 -18.28
C TRP A 192 0.74 -15.38 -19.34
N ALA A 193 0.64 -14.62 -20.42
CA ALA A 193 -0.15 -14.94 -21.59
C ALA A 193 0.63 -14.74 -22.87
N LYS A 194 0.48 -15.66 -23.82
CA LYS A 194 1.10 -15.61 -25.14
C LYS A 194 0.08 -15.92 -26.22
N LYS A 195 -0.15 -14.96 -27.10
CA LYS A 195 -1.08 -15.09 -28.24
C LYS A 195 -0.29 -15.03 -29.54
N LYS A 196 -0.56 -15.94 -30.46
CA LYS A 196 -0.09 -15.90 -31.85
C LYS A 196 -1.29 -15.95 -32.78
N LYS A 197 -1.33 -15.09 -33.79
CA LYS A 197 -2.33 -15.14 -34.87
C LYS A 197 -1.63 -15.02 -36.21
N SER A 198 -2.18 -15.68 -37.22
CA SER A 198 -1.80 -15.47 -38.60
C SER A 198 -2.95 -15.78 -39.54
N GLY A 199 -3.15 -15.01 -40.59
CA GLY A 199 -4.22 -15.31 -41.56
C GLY A 199 -4.45 -14.19 -42.56
N PHE A 200 -5.31 -14.49 -43.52
CA PHE A 200 -5.85 -13.52 -44.47
C PHE A 200 -7.00 -12.74 -43.83
N GLY A 201 -7.04 -11.44 -44.06
CA GLY A 201 -8.12 -10.58 -43.57
C GLY A 201 -8.34 -9.39 -44.48
N ALA A 202 -9.55 -8.84 -44.40
CA ALA A 202 -9.91 -7.56 -44.98
C ALA A 202 -10.16 -6.58 -43.83
N SER A 203 -9.73 -5.33 -43.97
CA SER A 203 -10.01 -4.24 -43.03
C SER A 203 -10.35 -2.96 -43.75
N PHE A 204 -11.17 -2.13 -43.13
CA PHE A 204 -11.56 -0.81 -43.64
C PHE A 204 -11.23 0.24 -42.57
N SER A 205 -10.41 1.23 -42.89
CA SER A 205 -10.06 2.30 -41.96
C SER A 205 -9.74 3.61 -42.69
N GLY A 206 -10.38 4.71 -42.27
CA GLY A 206 -10.11 6.05 -42.81
C GLY A 206 -10.27 6.16 -44.32
N GLY A 207 -11.31 5.54 -44.88
CA GLY A 207 -11.57 5.54 -46.32
C GLY A 207 -10.70 4.57 -47.15
N VAL A 208 -9.88 3.73 -46.51
CA VAL A 208 -9.04 2.72 -47.19
C VAL A 208 -9.55 1.32 -46.89
N PHE A 209 -9.81 0.54 -47.93
CA PHE A 209 -10.04 -0.91 -47.85
C PHE A 209 -8.72 -1.65 -48.09
N SER A 210 -8.37 -2.60 -47.24
CA SER A 210 -7.12 -3.36 -47.33
C SER A 210 -7.35 -4.85 -47.16
N VAL A 211 -6.79 -5.66 -48.05
CA VAL A 211 -6.82 -7.13 -47.97
C VAL A 211 -5.38 -7.63 -47.90
N GLY A 212 -5.08 -8.56 -47.00
CA GLY A 212 -3.72 -9.06 -46.88
C GLY A 212 -3.56 -10.19 -45.89
N TYR A 213 -2.34 -10.70 -45.83
CA TYR A 213 -1.93 -11.69 -44.85
C TYR A 213 -1.11 -11.04 -43.74
N SER A 214 -1.48 -11.31 -42.49
CA SER A 214 -0.75 -10.80 -41.33
C SER A 214 -0.36 -11.89 -40.36
N LYS A 215 0.72 -11.67 -39.61
CA LYS A 215 1.17 -12.47 -38.46
C LYS A 215 1.33 -11.54 -37.26
N SER A 216 0.87 -11.97 -36.09
CA SER A 216 1.08 -11.26 -34.82
C SER A 216 1.44 -12.22 -33.70
N LYS A 217 2.29 -11.74 -32.79
CA LYS A 217 2.68 -12.40 -31.54
C LYS A 217 2.66 -11.36 -30.43
N ALA A 218 1.92 -11.64 -29.36
CA ALA A 218 1.93 -10.86 -28.12
C ALA A 218 2.30 -11.78 -26.96
N LYS A 219 3.17 -11.32 -26.05
CA LYS A 219 3.48 -11.95 -24.77
C LYS A 219 3.38 -10.88 -23.69
N GLN A 220 2.74 -11.23 -22.58
CA GLN A 220 2.71 -10.43 -21.37
C GLN A 220 3.04 -11.35 -20.19
N ASN A 221 3.84 -10.88 -19.25
CA ASN A 221 4.17 -11.57 -18.00
C ASN A 221 4.13 -10.55 -16.87
N ASN A 222 3.27 -10.77 -15.89
CA ASN A 222 3.11 -9.91 -14.74
C ASN A 222 3.36 -10.74 -13.49
N THR A 223 4.23 -10.28 -12.60
CA THR A 223 4.44 -10.87 -11.29
C THR A 223 4.19 -9.81 -10.23
N THR A 224 3.40 -10.13 -9.21
CA THR A 224 3.16 -9.24 -8.07
C THR A 224 3.49 -9.94 -6.76
N TYR A 225 3.93 -9.15 -5.80
CA TYR A 225 4.11 -9.54 -4.41
C TYR A 225 3.44 -8.46 -3.56
N ASP A 226 2.57 -8.86 -2.66
CA ASP A 226 1.81 -7.95 -1.81
C ASP A 226 1.85 -8.45 -0.36
N GLU A 227 2.08 -7.52 0.56
CA GLU A 227 1.93 -7.72 2.00
C GLU A 227 0.70 -6.99 2.54
N THR A 228 0.08 -7.52 3.59
CA THR A 228 -0.99 -6.83 4.31
C THR A 228 -0.83 -7.04 5.80
N ALA A 229 -0.63 -5.95 6.54
CA ALA A 229 -0.46 -5.97 7.98
C ALA A 229 -1.80 -6.18 8.69
N LYS A 230 -1.84 -7.20 9.55
CA LYS A 230 -2.93 -7.48 10.47
C LYS A 230 -2.46 -7.21 11.88
N GLY A 231 -2.66 -5.98 12.34
CA GLY A 231 -2.39 -5.59 13.72
C GLY A 231 -3.37 -6.16 14.72
N THR A 232 -2.93 -6.30 15.97
CA THR A 232 -3.82 -6.58 17.10
C THR A 232 -4.85 -5.47 17.27
N SER A 233 -6.10 -5.84 17.51
CA SER A 233 -7.21 -4.91 17.79
C SER A 233 -7.78 -5.14 19.19
N LEU A 234 -7.95 -4.05 19.93
CA LEU A 234 -8.57 -3.98 21.24
C LEU A 234 -9.84 -3.12 21.13
N ASN A 235 -11.01 -3.67 21.42
CA ASN A 235 -12.27 -2.95 21.30
C ASN A 235 -13.10 -3.08 22.59
N SER A 236 -13.57 -1.95 23.10
CA SER A 236 -14.59 -1.87 24.15
C SER A 236 -15.81 -1.11 23.65
N ASP A 237 -16.95 -1.80 23.54
CA ASP A 237 -18.16 -1.25 22.92
C ASP A 237 -18.84 -0.17 23.77
N LYS A 238 -18.77 -0.29 25.10
CA LYS A 238 -19.46 0.61 26.05
C LYS A 238 -18.57 1.10 27.19
N GLY A 239 -17.40 0.50 27.36
CA GLY A 239 -16.52 0.69 28.51
C GLY A 239 -15.15 1.23 28.13
N ASN A 240 -14.19 0.95 29.02
CA ASN A 240 -12.82 1.41 28.92
C ASN A 240 -11.91 0.37 28.26
N VAL A 241 -10.79 0.84 27.69
CA VAL A 241 -9.64 -0.01 27.40
C VAL A 241 -8.46 0.42 28.28
N THR A 242 -7.90 -0.52 29.03
CA THR A 242 -6.76 -0.27 29.92
C THR A 242 -5.64 -1.26 29.63
N VAL A 243 -4.47 -0.76 29.24
CA VAL A 243 -3.28 -1.57 28.96
C VAL A 243 -2.13 -1.08 29.84
N VAL A 244 -1.69 -1.93 30.76
CA VAL A 244 -0.68 -1.57 31.77
C VAL A 244 0.46 -2.59 31.76
N ALA A 245 1.62 -2.16 31.26
CA ALA A 245 2.89 -2.83 31.46
C ALA A 245 3.64 -2.13 32.60
N GLN A 246 4.25 -2.89 33.53
CA GLN A 246 5.14 -2.24 34.52
C GLN A 246 6.47 -1.80 33.91
N LYS A 247 6.90 -2.43 32.80
CA LYS A 247 8.02 -1.96 31.98
C LYS A 247 7.53 -1.51 30.60
N GLU A 248 7.90 -2.17 29.52
CA GLU A 248 7.67 -1.64 28.18
C GLU A 248 6.27 -1.96 27.64
N LEU A 249 5.61 -0.96 27.06
CA LEU A 249 4.38 -1.11 26.28
C LEU A 249 4.67 -0.75 24.83
N THR A 250 4.47 -1.70 23.91
CA THR A 250 4.74 -1.52 22.48
C THR A 250 3.50 -1.87 21.65
N LEU A 251 3.09 -0.93 20.80
CA LEU A 251 2.01 -1.05 19.83
C LEU A 251 2.62 -0.96 18.43
N ASN A 252 2.52 -2.00 17.61
CA ASN A 252 2.97 -2.00 16.21
C ASN A 252 1.77 -2.25 15.30
N SER A 253 1.36 -1.22 14.55
CA SER A 253 0.11 -1.25 13.76
C SER A 253 -1.14 -1.67 14.54
N ALA A 254 -1.13 -1.50 15.87
CA ALA A 254 -2.23 -1.93 16.72
C ALA A 254 -3.39 -0.94 16.66
N LYS A 255 -4.62 -1.43 16.85
CA LYS A 255 -5.83 -0.61 16.91
C LYS A 255 -6.46 -0.72 18.29
N VAL A 256 -6.62 0.39 18.99
CA VAL A 256 -7.23 0.44 20.33
C VAL A 256 -8.41 1.38 20.28
N ASN A 257 -9.62 0.87 20.58
CA ASN A 257 -10.85 1.64 20.56
C ASN A 257 -11.64 1.42 21.84
N ALA A 258 -11.87 2.49 22.60
CA ALA A 258 -12.77 2.47 23.75
C ALA A 258 -13.93 3.44 23.52
N LYS A 259 -15.15 3.06 23.93
CA LYS A 259 -16.28 4.00 23.92
C LYS A 259 -16.23 4.99 25.09
N GLN A 260 -15.51 4.66 26.15
CA GLN A 260 -15.22 5.54 27.28
C GLN A 260 -13.73 5.93 27.21
N ASP A 261 -12.97 5.67 28.27
CA ASP A 261 -11.58 6.09 28.40
C ASP A 261 -10.61 5.03 27.86
N THR A 262 -9.49 5.50 27.30
CA THR A 262 -8.37 4.65 26.92
C THR A 262 -7.15 5.03 27.77
N THR A 263 -6.58 4.04 28.48
CA THR A 263 -5.34 4.21 29.26
C THR A 263 -4.27 3.26 28.75
N LEU A 264 -3.13 3.81 28.34
CA LEU A 264 -1.93 3.09 27.92
C LEU A 264 -0.77 3.47 28.85
N GLN A 265 -0.22 2.51 29.57
CA GLN A 265 0.82 2.74 30.56
C GLN A 265 2.00 1.77 30.41
N GLY A 266 3.20 2.32 30.48
CA GLY A 266 4.47 1.60 30.56
C GLY A 266 5.51 2.43 31.33
N SER A 267 6.64 1.84 31.72
CA SER A 267 7.86 2.59 32.01
C SER A 267 8.40 3.29 30.76
N HIS A 268 8.13 2.71 29.59
CA HIS A 268 8.39 3.27 28.26
C HIS A 268 7.24 2.86 27.34
N VAL A 269 6.77 3.78 26.49
CA VAL A 269 5.64 3.53 25.59
C VAL A 269 6.05 3.80 24.14
N ASN A 270 5.91 2.79 23.29
CA ASN A 270 6.18 2.84 21.85
C ASN A 270 4.88 2.64 21.05
N VAL A 271 4.58 3.57 20.14
CA VAL A 271 3.41 3.53 19.25
C VAL A 271 3.88 3.65 17.81
N ASN A 272 4.13 2.50 17.19
CA ASN A 272 4.86 2.35 15.94
C ASN A 272 3.96 1.96 14.76
N GLU A 273 4.55 2.06 13.59
CA GLU A 273 4.13 1.51 12.31
C GLU A 273 4.68 0.10 12.06
N VAL A 274 4.00 -0.62 11.16
CA VAL A 274 4.54 -1.79 10.46
C VAL A 274 4.56 -1.48 8.98
N VAL A 275 5.64 -1.79 8.27
CA VAL A 275 5.80 -1.45 6.85
C VAL A 275 5.43 -2.63 5.98
N GLU A 276 4.40 -2.47 5.15
CA GLU A 276 4.02 -3.40 4.10
C GLU A 276 4.89 -3.20 2.85
N GLN A 277 5.28 -4.30 2.20
CA GLN A 277 5.99 -4.27 0.93
C GLN A 277 5.11 -4.74 -0.23
N HIS A 278 5.08 -3.95 -1.30
CA HIS A 278 4.42 -4.31 -2.55
C HIS A 278 5.39 -4.22 -3.71
N ASN A 279 5.49 -5.27 -4.52
CA ASN A 279 6.32 -5.30 -5.71
C ASN A 279 5.49 -5.72 -6.93
N GLY A 280 5.75 -5.07 -8.05
CA GLY A 280 5.14 -5.38 -9.33
C GLY A 280 6.19 -5.43 -10.42
N HIS A 281 6.21 -6.52 -11.16
CA HIS A 281 7.04 -6.71 -12.34
C HIS A 281 6.13 -6.96 -13.54
N SER A 282 6.37 -6.27 -14.65
CA SER A 282 5.62 -6.44 -15.88
C SER A 282 6.56 -6.44 -17.09
N ASP A 283 6.59 -7.56 -17.81
CA ASP A 283 7.18 -7.66 -19.14
C ASP A 283 6.11 -7.66 -20.21
N TYR A 284 6.35 -6.88 -21.26
CA TYR A 284 5.53 -6.89 -22.46
C TYR A 284 6.37 -7.09 -23.70
N TYR A 285 5.82 -7.83 -24.66
CA TYR A 285 6.39 -8.01 -25.99
C TYR A 285 5.28 -8.11 -27.02
N ALA A 286 5.38 -7.33 -28.09
CA ALA A 286 4.57 -7.50 -29.29
C ALA A 286 5.41 -7.46 -30.56
N LYS A 287 5.05 -8.32 -31.50
CA LYS A 287 5.60 -8.32 -32.87
C LYS A 287 4.46 -8.57 -33.84
N SER A 288 4.36 -7.75 -34.88
CA SER A 288 3.41 -7.98 -35.97
C SER A 288 4.03 -7.64 -37.31
N SER A 289 3.68 -8.40 -38.33
CA SER A 289 4.07 -8.17 -39.71
C SER A 289 2.91 -8.48 -40.63
N GLY A 290 2.73 -7.73 -41.71
CA GLY A 290 1.67 -8.00 -42.68
C GLY A 290 2.03 -7.49 -44.06
N ILE A 291 1.58 -8.21 -45.08
CA ILE A 291 1.69 -7.86 -46.49
C ILE A 291 0.30 -7.90 -47.12
N GLY A 292 -0.02 -6.95 -47.98
CA GLY A 292 -1.32 -6.93 -48.63
C GLY A 292 -1.44 -5.85 -49.69
N LEU A 293 -2.67 -5.72 -50.19
CA LEU A 293 -3.08 -4.71 -51.15
C LEU A 293 -4.10 -3.80 -50.48
N SER A 294 -4.04 -2.51 -50.78
CA SER A 294 -5.00 -1.53 -50.28
C SER A 294 -5.51 -0.63 -51.39
N VAL A 295 -6.77 -0.21 -51.27
CA VAL A 295 -7.50 0.62 -52.22
C VAL A 295 -8.14 1.76 -51.45
N VAL A 296 -7.96 2.99 -51.93
CA VAL A 296 -8.69 4.16 -51.41
C VAL A 296 -10.10 4.11 -51.98
N VAL A 297 -11.10 3.96 -51.11
CA VAL A 297 -12.51 3.88 -51.49
C VAL A 297 -13.30 5.11 -51.06
N ASN A 298 -12.80 5.88 -50.07
CA ASN A 298 -13.31 7.22 -49.74
C ASN A 298 -12.15 8.21 -49.54
N PRO A 299 -11.76 8.99 -50.56
CA PRO A 299 -10.64 9.91 -50.49
C PRO A 299 -10.87 11.09 -49.52
N VAL A 300 -12.12 11.49 -49.29
CA VAL A 300 -12.46 12.57 -48.33
C VAL A 300 -12.14 12.14 -46.90
N ASP A 301 -12.40 10.89 -46.55
CA ASP A 301 -12.09 10.35 -45.23
C ASP A 301 -10.58 10.16 -45.02
N VAL A 302 -9.85 9.77 -46.06
CA VAL A 302 -8.37 9.72 -46.04
C VAL A 302 -7.80 11.11 -45.75
N PHE A 303 -8.29 12.14 -46.46
CA PHE A 303 -7.85 13.52 -46.29
C PHE A 303 -8.15 14.05 -44.87
N LYS A 304 -9.37 13.82 -44.37
CA LYS A 304 -9.74 14.21 -42.99
C LYS A 304 -8.83 13.56 -41.96
N LYS A 305 -8.58 12.26 -42.09
CA LYS A 305 -7.73 11.49 -41.17
C LYS A 305 -6.26 11.92 -41.23
N GLU A 306 -5.75 12.24 -42.41
CA GLU A 306 -4.37 12.72 -42.58
C GLU A 306 -4.19 14.14 -42.00
N LYS A 307 -5.19 15.01 -42.19
CA LYS A 307 -5.23 16.35 -41.56
C LYS A 307 -5.30 16.27 -40.04
N GLU A 308 -6.11 15.38 -39.49
CA GLU A 308 -6.24 15.14 -38.05
C GLU A 308 -4.90 14.67 -37.43
N ASN A 309 -4.18 13.76 -38.11
CA ASN A 309 -2.86 13.29 -37.67
C ASN A 309 -1.79 14.40 -37.74
N GLN A 310 -1.87 15.33 -38.71
CA GLN A 310 -0.95 16.48 -38.80
C GLN A 310 -1.23 17.58 -37.77
N THR A 311 -2.48 17.74 -37.33
CA THR A 311 -2.86 18.77 -36.33
C THR A 311 -2.43 18.38 -34.90
N SER A 312 -2.15 17.08 -34.68
CA SER A 312 -1.68 16.53 -33.39
C SER A 312 -0.16 16.55 -33.22
N GLN A 313 0.59 16.98 -34.25
CA GLN A 313 2.05 17.13 -34.21
C GLN A 313 2.38 18.54 -33.68
N GLY A 314 2.91 18.64 -32.46
CA GLY A 314 3.39 19.91 -31.91
C GLY A 314 4.39 20.56 -32.86
N SER A 315 4.03 21.72 -33.42
CA SER A 315 4.81 22.44 -34.42
C SER A 315 6.17 22.85 -33.87
N THR A 316 7.25 22.32 -34.43
CA THR A 316 8.61 22.82 -34.25
C THR A 316 8.72 24.22 -34.89
N GLN A 317 8.79 25.26 -34.06
CA GLN A 317 9.07 26.63 -34.53
C GLN A 317 10.56 26.76 -34.89
N GLY A 318 10.88 26.67 -36.18
CA GLY A 318 12.17 27.03 -36.76
C GLY A 318 11.95 27.78 -38.08
N VAL A 319 12.69 28.88 -38.29
CA VAL A 319 12.42 29.96 -39.27
C VAL A 319 12.72 29.60 -40.75
N VAL A 320 12.66 28.33 -41.13
CA VAL A 320 12.77 27.92 -42.55
C VAL A 320 11.69 26.88 -42.85
N GLY A 321 10.52 27.32 -43.34
CA GLY A 321 9.46 26.38 -43.74
C GLY A 321 8.01 26.87 -43.67
N LYS A 322 7.74 28.17 -43.45
CA LYS A 322 6.36 28.70 -43.33
C LYS A 322 5.61 28.95 -44.65
N THR A 323 6.08 28.46 -45.79
CA THR A 323 5.42 28.70 -47.10
C THR A 323 4.98 27.45 -47.88
N THR A 324 5.11 26.23 -47.34
CA THR A 324 4.78 24.98 -48.08
C THR A 324 3.57 24.20 -47.55
N ALA A 325 3.08 24.45 -46.34
CA ALA A 325 2.07 23.59 -45.70
C ALA A 325 0.68 23.57 -46.37
N THR A 326 0.25 24.67 -47.03
CA THR A 326 -1.07 24.74 -47.69
C THR A 326 -1.05 24.37 -49.18
N ALA A 327 0.12 24.41 -49.85
CA ALA A 327 0.26 23.96 -51.24
C ALA A 327 0.52 22.45 -51.33
N GLU A 328 1.25 21.86 -50.37
CA GLU A 328 1.54 20.41 -50.35
C GLU A 328 0.32 19.54 -50.04
N ALA A 329 -0.71 20.07 -49.37
CA ALA A 329 -1.92 19.31 -49.06
C ALA A 329 -2.80 19.03 -50.30
N LEU A 330 -2.78 19.91 -51.31
CA LEU A 330 -3.53 19.73 -52.55
C LEU A 330 -2.82 18.74 -53.51
N ASP A 331 -1.49 18.71 -53.53
CA ASP A 331 -0.69 17.80 -54.36
C ASP A 331 -0.71 16.33 -53.83
N ARG A 332 -0.75 16.17 -52.50
CA ARG A 332 -0.91 14.85 -51.84
C ARG A 332 -2.24 14.17 -52.18
N THR A 333 -3.26 14.93 -52.59
CA THR A 333 -4.61 14.41 -52.90
C THR A 333 -4.72 13.88 -54.35
N ILE A 334 -3.94 14.43 -55.29
CA ILE A 334 -4.03 14.03 -56.71
C ILE A 334 -3.31 12.70 -56.97
N GLN A 335 -2.17 12.40 -56.33
CA GLN A 335 -1.47 11.12 -56.52
C GLN A 335 -2.09 9.92 -55.76
N GLN A 336 -2.79 10.15 -54.64
CA GLN A 336 -3.47 9.08 -53.91
C GLN A 336 -4.66 8.48 -54.68
N VAL A 337 -5.17 9.19 -55.69
CA VAL A 337 -6.26 8.75 -56.58
C VAL A 337 -5.74 8.00 -57.83
N VAL A 338 -4.44 8.08 -58.15
CA VAL A 338 -3.84 7.46 -59.35
C VAL A 338 -3.38 6.01 -59.14
N SER A 339 -3.21 5.55 -57.90
CA SER A 339 -2.82 4.16 -57.59
C SER A 339 -4.03 3.29 -57.22
N GLY A 340 -4.68 2.70 -58.24
CA GLY A 340 -5.92 1.94 -58.06
C GLY A 340 -5.83 0.77 -57.06
N VAL A 341 -4.69 0.07 -57.00
CA VAL A 341 -4.38 -0.98 -56.02
C VAL A 341 -2.93 -0.84 -55.59
N SER A 342 -2.70 -0.62 -54.29
CA SER A 342 -1.37 -0.30 -53.76
C SER A 342 -0.89 -1.34 -52.76
N PRO A 343 0.29 -1.95 -52.99
CA PRO A 343 0.86 -2.91 -52.06
C PRO A 343 1.33 -2.22 -50.77
N TYR A 344 1.18 -2.90 -49.65
CA TYR A 344 1.77 -2.49 -48.38
C TYR A 344 2.47 -3.68 -47.72
N LEU A 345 3.54 -3.39 -46.99
CA LEU A 345 4.24 -4.34 -46.12
C LEU A 345 4.63 -3.61 -44.84
N TYR A 346 4.50 -4.26 -43.69
CA TYR A 346 5.05 -3.72 -42.45
C TYR A 346 5.60 -4.83 -41.56
N SER A 347 6.53 -4.45 -40.69
CA SER A 347 7.01 -5.26 -39.58
C SER A 347 7.32 -4.34 -38.41
N LYS A 348 6.59 -4.49 -37.30
CA LYS A 348 6.78 -3.75 -36.06
C LYS A 348 7.04 -4.67 -34.89
N LYS A 349 7.96 -4.28 -34.00
CA LYS A 349 8.30 -4.97 -32.75
C LYS A 349 8.37 -3.94 -31.63
N SER A 350 7.70 -4.22 -30.52
CA SER A 350 7.85 -3.48 -29.27
C SER A 350 8.08 -4.43 -28.09
N SER A 351 8.85 -3.97 -27.12
CA SER A 351 9.08 -4.68 -25.86
C SER A 351 9.35 -3.69 -24.75
N GLY A 352 8.96 -4.02 -23.53
CA GLY A 352 9.27 -3.21 -22.37
C GLY A 352 9.20 -4.01 -21.08
N ASN A 353 9.90 -3.53 -20.08
CA ASN A 353 9.87 -4.04 -18.72
C ASN A 353 9.53 -2.88 -17.78
N LYS A 354 8.78 -3.18 -16.72
CA LYS A 354 8.45 -2.24 -15.65
C LYS A 354 8.56 -2.95 -14.30
N ASN A 355 9.35 -2.39 -13.40
CA ASN A 355 9.45 -2.75 -12.00
C ASN A 355 8.86 -1.63 -11.15
N ILE A 356 8.05 -1.97 -10.16
CA ILE A 356 7.51 -1.07 -9.15
C ILE A 356 7.76 -1.72 -7.79
N THR A 357 8.26 -0.95 -6.84
CA THR A 357 8.39 -1.32 -5.44
C THR A 357 7.76 -0.23 -4.60
N GLN A 358 6.90 -0.60 -3.66
CA GLN A 358 6.25 0.30 -2.72
C GLN A 358 6.46 -0.21 -1.30
N GLN A 359 6.65 0.73 -0.38
CA GLN A 359 6.65 0.49 1.05
C GLN A 359 5.59 1.39 1.66
N VAL A 360 4.64 0.81 2.39
CA VAL A 360 3.52 1.53 2.98
C VAL A 360 3.53 1.30 4.49
N ALA A 361 3.63 2.38 5.26
CA ALA A 361 3.62 2.32 6.70
C ALA A 361 2.18 2.25 7.23
N GLN A 362 1.87 1.15 7.92
CA GLN A 362 0.61 0.94 8.64
C GLN A 362 0.78 1.32 10.11
N VAL A 363 0.31 2.51 10.46
CA VAL A 363 0.51 3.13 11.78
C VAL A 363 -0.47 2.58 12.83
N SER A 364 -0.05 2.61 14.10
CA SER A 364 -0.94 2.32 15.23
C SER A 364 -2.00 3.42 15.43
N GLN A 365 -3.19 3.01 15.85
CA GLN A 365 -4.36 3.87 16.04
C GLN A 365 -4.94 3.68 17.44
N VAL A 366 -5.19 4.78 18.13
CA VAL A 366 -5.74 4.78 19.49
C VAL A 366 -6.88 5.79 19.56
N SER A 367 -8.06 5.33 19.91
CA SER A 367 -9.28 6.12 20.01
C SER A 367 -9.95 5.95 21.38
N ALA A 368 -10.32 7.07 21.99
CA ALA A 368 -11.13 7.14 23.19
C ALA A 368 -12.40 7.95 22.92
N GLY A 369 -13.57 7.39 23.25
CA GLY A 369 -14.84 8.09 23.23
C GLY A 369 -15.02 9.09 24.38
N LYS A 370 -14.06 9.11 25.32
CA LYS A 370 -13.86 10.15 26.33
C LYS A 370 -12.38 10.48 26.42
N ASP A 371 -11.71 10.13 27.51
CA ASP A 371 -10.37 10.62 27.78
C ASP A 371 -9.30 9.63 27.29
N LEU A 372 -8.24 10.16 26.69
CA LEU A 372 -7.06 9.40 26.29
C LEU A 372 -5.91 9.70 27.24
N THR A 373 -5.38 8.68 27.92
CA THR A 373 -4.17 8.78 28.75
C THR A 373 -3.08 7.85 28.21
N ILE A 374 -1.91 8.41 27.91
CA ILE A 374 -0.68 7.68 27.60
C ILE A 374 0.38 8.10 28.60
N LEU A 375 0.88 7.15 29.39
CA LEU A 375 1.79 7.40 30.50
C LEU A 375 3.06 6.56 30.37
N ALA A 376 4.22 7.23 30.24
CA ALA A 376 5.54 6.63 30.41
C ALA A 376 6.12 6.99 31.79
N THR A 377 6.11 6.04 32.72
CA THR A 377 6.39 6.29 34.15
C THR A 377 7.87 6.50 34.48
N GLU A 378 8.79 6.05 33.62
CA GLU A 378 10.25 6.14 33.87
C GLU A 378 11.04 6.76 32.72
N LYS A 379 10.64 6.50 31.48
CA LYS A 379 11.34 6.89 30.24
C LYS A 379 10.41 7.68 29.34
N ASP A 380 10.46 7.38 28.04
CA ASP A 380 9.89 8.20 26.99
C ASP A 380 8.56 7.66 26.47
N ILE A 381 7.78 8.54 25.84
CA ILE A 381 6.74 8.18 24.88
C ILE A 381 7.34 8.39 23.48
N VAL A 382 7.28 7.38 22.62
CA VAL A 382 7.75 7.45 21.24
C VAL A 382 6.63 7.03 20.30
N THR A 383 6.32 7.87 19.32
CA THR A 383 5.34 7.57 18.29
C THR A 383 5.97 7.70 16.90
N LYS A 384 5.46 6.94 15.94
CA LYS A 384 5.84 7.04 14.53
C LYS A 384 4.60 7.09 13.66
N GLY A 385 4.20 8.30 13.29
CA GLY A 385 3.00 8.55 12.48
C GLY A 385 1.68 8.12 13.15
N ALA A 386 1.67 7.90 14.46
CA ALA A 386 0.51 7.36 15.18
C ALA A 386 -0.73 8.25 15.02
N LEU A 387 -1.92 7.62 15.04
CA LEU A 387 -3.20 8.32 15.03
C LEU A 387 -3.86 8.20 16.40
N LEU A 388 -3.93 9.31 17.12
CA LEU A 388 -4.43 9.40 18.49
C LEU A 388 -5.66 10.31 18.52
N THR A 389 -6.79 9.81 19.02
CA THR A 389 -8.04 10.57 19.10
C THR A 389 -8.71 10.43 20.46
N ALA A 390 -9.27 11.54 20.95
CA ALA A 390 -10.10 11.58 22.15
C ALA A 390 -11.30 12.50 21.91
N GLU A 391 -12.52 12.07 22.21
CA GLU A 391 -13.69 12.97 22.21
C GLU A 391 -13.67 13.89 23.45
N GLY A 392 -13.08 13.43 24.55
CA GLY A 392 -12.81 14.18 25.78
C GLY A 392 -11.41 14.79 25.81
N ASP A 393 -10.76 14.74 26.97
CA ASP A 393 -9.41 15.28 27.16
C ASP A 393 -8.32 14.27 26.77
N SER A 394 -7.12 14.75 26.48
CA SER A 394 -5.96 13.87 26.25
C SER A 394 -4.77 14.26 27.12
N LEU A 395 -4.10 13.27 27.69
CA LEU A 395 -2.86 13.39 28.45
C LEU A 395 -1.81 12.44 27.87
N LEU A 396 -0.74 12.99 27.31
CA LEU A 396 0.51 12.28 27.01
C LEU A 396 1.55 12.74 28.02
N GLN A 397 1.94 11.88 28.95
CA GLN A 397 2.89 12.23 30.00
C GLN A 397 4.06 11.25 30.02
N ALA A 398 5.26 11.77 29.81
CA ALA A 398 6.49 11.00 29.91
C ALA A 398 7.37 11.53 31.04
N LYS A 399 7.97 10.61 31.81
CA LYS A 399 9.01 10.97 32.77
C LYS A 399 10.23 11.57 32.06
N GLY A 400 10.63 10.94 30.96
CA GLY A 400 11.68 11.38 30.04
C GLY A 400 11.15 12.34 28.98
N ASN A 401 11.22 11.90 27.73
CA ASN A 401 10.89 12.68 26.54
C ASN A 401 9.55 12.26 25.92
N VAL A 402 8.93 13.16 25.16
CA VAL A 402 7.84 12.82 24.23
C VAL A 402 8.34 13.04 22.81
N LEU A 403 8.48 11.96 22.04
CA LEU A 403 9.02 11.97 20.67
C LEU A 403 7.92 11.62 19.67
N LEU A 404 7.40 12.63 18.98
CA LEU A 404 6.37 12.51 17.95
C LEU A 404 7.01 12.44 16.56
N GLY A 405 7.34 11.22 16.15
CA GLY A 405 8.03 10.91 14.91
C GLY A 405 7.12 10.71 13.71
N VAL A 406 7.74 10.34 12.60
CA VAL A 406 7.09 10.14 11.29
C VAL A 406 7.08 8.67 10.88
N ALA A 407 6.03 8.28 10.16
CA ALA A 407 5.97 7.06 9.37
C ALA A 407 6.29 7.40 7.89
N GLU A 408 7.04 6.57 7.19
CA GLU A 408 7.47 6.85 5.81
C GLU A 408 6.85 5.89 4.80
N ASN A 409 6.26 6.44 3.74
CA ASN A 409 5.80 5.71 2.57
C ASN A 409 6.78 5.94 1.43
N THR A 410 7.16 4.89 0.69
CA THR A 410 8.03 5.01 -0.48
C THR A 410 7.45 4.31 -1.70
N GLN A 411 7.71 4.85 -2.88
CA GLN A 411 7.38 4.24 -4.16
C GLN A 411 8.53 4.45 -5.12
N GLN A 412 9.07 3.35 -5.65
CA GLN A 412 10.10 3.35 -6.68
C GLN A 412 9.58 2.64 -7.92
N GLN A 413 9.87 3.21 -9.08
CA GLN A 413 9.54 2.65 -10.38
C GLN A 413 10.76 2.73 -11.29
N VAL A 414 11.04 1.64 -12.00
CA VAL A 414 12.05 1.62 -13.07
C VAL A 414 11.42 0.93 -14.26
N GLY A 415 11.49 1.55 -15.42
CA GLY A 415 10.94 0.99 -16.65
C GLY A 415 11.81 1.27 -17.85
N ASN A 416 11.75 0.37 -18.82
CA ASN A 416 12.32 0.58 -20.13
C ASN A 416 11.34 0.12 -21.21
N LYS A 417 11.40 0.79 -22.36
CA LYS A 417 10.59 0.45 -23.53
C LYS A 417 11.46 0.62 -24.76
N THR A 418 11.30 -0.31 -25.68
CA THR A 418 11.97 -0.30 -26.97
C THR A 418 10.94 -0.61 -28.05
N ALA A 419 10.94 0.18 -29.12
CA ALA A 419 10.15 -0.08 -30.30
C ALA A 419 11.02 0.03 -31.53
N LYS A 420 10.72 -0.78 -32.55
CA LYS A 420 11.30 -0.62 -33.88
C LYS A 420 10.33 -1.13 -34.93
N GLY A 421 10.32 -0.47 -36.07
CA GLY A 421 9.50 -0.92 -37.18
C GLY A 421 10.01 -0.48 -38.53
N PHE A 422 9.52 -1.19 -39.53
CA PHE A 422 9.66 -0.88 -40.94
C PHE A 422 8.26 -0.92 -41.57
N SER A 423 7.97 0.02 -42.46
CA SER A 423 6.77 0.06 -43.27
C SER A 423 7.11 0.42 -44.71
N PHE A 424 6.34 -0.17 -45.62
CA PHE A 424 6.25 0.19 -47.01
C PHE A 424 4.76 0.40 -47.36
N ASP A 425 4.43 1.53 -47.96
CA ASP A 425 3.07 1.85 -48.41
C ASP A 425 3.09 2.45 -49.83
N GLY A 426 2.66 1.65 -50.80
CA GLY A 426 2.63 2.02 -52.21
C GLY A 426 1.65 3.13 -52.60
N LYS A 427 0.82 3.61 -51.67
CA LYS A 427 -0.08 4.76 -51.87
C LYS A 427 0.63 6.10 -51.73
N GLN A 428 1.82 6.12 -51.13
CA GLN A 428 2.56 7.34 -50.81
C GLN A 428 3.50 7.74 -51.96
N ARG A 429 3.91 9.01 -52.00
CA ARG A 429 4.88 9.53 -52.97
C ARG A 429 6.19 8.74 -52.89
N ILE A 430 6.93 8.59 -54.00
CA ILE A 430 8.11 7.70 -54.12
C ILE A 430 9.14 7.88 -52.99
N ASP A 431 9.35 9.10 -52.52
CA ASP A 431 10.26 9.48 -51.44
C ASP A 431 9.72 9.23 -50.02
N LEU A 432 8.44 8.89 -49.89
CA LEU A 432 7.72 8.62 -48.63
C LEU A 432 7.21 7.17 -48.53
N MET A 433 7.38 6.34 -49.56
CA MET A 433 6.88 4.97 -49.59
C MET A 433 7.48 4.07 -48.52
N PHE A 434 8.68 4.39 -48.01
CA PHE A 434 9.39 3.60 -47.00
C PHE A 434 9.47 4.39 -45.70
N GLY A 435 9.34 3.67 -44.58
CA GLY A 435 9.46 4.23 -43.24
C GLY A 435 10.20 3.27 -42.32
N THR A 436 11.15 3.79 -41.53
CA THR A 436 11.79 3.05 -40.44
C THR A 436 11.75 3.87 -39.18
N TYR A 437 11.65 3.20 -38.03
CA TYR A 437 11.82 3.86 -36.75
C TYR A 437 12.47 2.95 -35.71
N LYS A 438 13.08 3.59 -34.71
CA LYS A 438 13.65 2.98 -33.52
C LYS A 438 13.48 3.94 -32.35
N ASP A 439 12.77 3.49 -31.33
CA ASP A 439 12.48 4.25 -30.13
C ASP A 439 13.04 3.51 -28.93
N ARG A 440 13.63 4.25 -28.00
CA ARG A 440 14.06 3.76 -26.69
C ARG A 440 13.69 4.78 -25.64
N GLU A 441 12.97 4.32 -24.64
CA GLU A 441 12.57 5.12 -23.49
C GLU A 441 13.02 4.39 -22.22
N GLU A 442 13.68 5.12 -21.32
CA GLU A 442 14.03 4.67 -19.98
C GLU A 442 13.49 5.65 -18.96
N GLY A 443 12.81 5.15 -17.95
CA GLY A 443 12.21 5.96 -16.90
C GLY A 443 12.57 5.40 -15.53
N GLN A 444 12.95 6.28 -14.62
CA GLN A 444 13.11 6.00 -13.20
C GLN A 444 12.30 7.02 -12.41
N GLY A 445 11.58 6.57 -11.40
CA GLY A 445 10.82 7.42 -10.49
C GLY A 445 11.01 6.93 -9.07
N LYS A 446 11.23 7.85 -8.13
CA LYS A 446 11.15 7.60 -6.70
C LYS A 446 10.27 8.66 -6.08
N GLN A 447 9.36 8.26 -5.21
CA GLN A 447 8.55 9.15 -4.39
C GLN A 447 8.66 8.66 -2.95
N PHE A 448 8.69 9.59 -2.01
CA PHE A 448 8.57 9.26 -0.60
C PHE A 448 7.73 10.34 0.11
N SER A 449 7.08 9.96 1.19
CA SER A 449 6.31 10.90 2.01
C SER A 449 6.37 10.47 3.46
N GLN A 450 6.67 11.43 4.33
CA GLN A 450 6.62 11.25 5.78
C GLN A 450 5.30 11.76 6.34
N GLN A 451 4.70 10.97 7.22
CA GLN A 451 3.46 11.31 7.94
C GLN A 451 3.78 11.42 9.43
N GLY A 452 3.64 12.63 9.98
CA GLY A 452 3.79 12.87 11.41
C GLY A 452 2.64 12.32 12.24
N THR A 453 2.84 12.30 13.55
CA THR A 453 1.82 11.85 14.50
C THR A 453 0.64 12.83 14.54
N THR A 454 -0.57 12.30 14.62
CA THR A 454 -1.80 13.08 14.76
C THR A 454 -2.40 12.86 16.15
N LEU A 455 -2.68 13.95 16.87
CA LEU A 455 -3.40 13.98 18.13
C LEU A 455 -4.61 14.92 17.96
N SER A 456 -5.82 14.36 17.90
CA SER A 456 -7.08 15.10 17.69
C SER A 456 -8.01 14.95 18.88
N VAL A 457 -8.35 16.06 19.54
CA VAL A 457 -8.92 16.05 20.89
C VAL A 457 -10.16 16.95 20.96
N GLY A 458 -11.30 16.41 21.40
CA GLY A 458 -12.53 17.16 21.55
C GLY A 458 -12.56 18.07 22.79
N GLY A 459 -11.73 17.77 23.80
CA GLY A 459 -11.51 18.55 25.01
C GLY A 459 -10.16 19.27 25.01
N LYS A 460 -9.44 19.18 26.14
CA LYS A 460 -8.09 19.74 26.36
C LYS A 460 -7.02 18.73 25.94
N SER A 461 -6.02 19.18 25.20
CA SER A 461 -4.80 18.40 24.92
C SER A 461 -3.67 18.82 25.87
N THR A 462 -3.02 17.84 26.51
CA THR A 462 -1.86 18.06 27.39
C THR A 462 -0.75 17.07 27.06
N VAL A 463 0.43 17.58 26.70
CA VAL A 463 1.64 16.81 26.45
C VAL A 463 2.74 17.28 27.41
N ILE A 464 3.26 16.37 28.24
CA ILE A 464 4.21 16.68 29.30
C ILE A 464 5.45 15.81 29.18
N ALA A 465 6.63 16.44 29.18
CA ALA A 465 7.92 15.80 29.39
C ALA A 465 8.51 16.30 30.72
N GLU A 466 8.41 15.50 31.77
CA GLU A 466 8.72 15.94 33.15
C GLU A 466 10.20 16.28 33.37
N THR A 467 11.10 15.59 32.68
CA THR A 467 12.56 15.78 32.82
C THR A 467 13.27 15.96 31.48
N GLY A 468 12.59 15.71 30.37
CA GLY A 468 13.15 15.67 29.02
C GLY A 468 12.59 16.73 28.08
N ASP A 469 12.71 16.42 26.80
CA ASP A 469 12.29 17.22 25.67
C ASP A 469 10.94 16.76 25.11
N ILE A 470 10.23 17.68 24.45
CA ILE A 470 9.16 17.33 23.49
C ILE A 470 9.72 17.57 22.09
N LYS A 471 9.75 16.55 21.24
CA LYS A 471 10.18 16.67 19.84
C LYS A 471 9.06 16.23 18.92
N ALA A 472 8.76 17.01 17.88
CA ALA A 472 7.73 16.67 16.92
C ALA A 472 8.20 16.92 15.49
N LYS A 473 7.86 15.99 14.59
CA LYS A 473 8.15 16.09 13.14
C LYS A 473 6.86 16.04 12.34
N GLY A 474 6.52 17.15 11.68
CA GLY A 474 5.31 17.30 10.85
C GLY A 474 4.01 16.80 11.50
N SER A 475 3.93 16.89 12.83
CA SER A 475 2.83 16.35 13.64
C SER A 475 1.67 17.34 13.66
N THR A 476 0.45 16.80 13.77
CA THR A 476 -0.78 17.59 13.88
C THR A 476 -1.37 17.36 15.27
N ILE A 477 -1.38 18.39 16.12
CA ILE A 477 -1.89 18.35 17.49
C ILE A 477 -3.00 19.40 17.59
N VAL A 478 -4.25 18.95 17.61
CA VAL A 478 -5.41 19.83 17.59
C VAL A 478 -6.34 19.48 18.74
N SER A 479 -6.75 20.49 19.47
CA SER A 479 -7.78 20.39 20.51
C SER A 479 -8.90 21.39 20.30
N THR A 480 -10.12 21.06 20.72
CA THR A 480 -11.20 22.06 20.75
C THR A 480 -10.92 23.10 21.83
N LYS A 481 -10.57 22.66 23.05
CA LYS A 481 -10.18 23.53 24.17
C LYS A 481 -8.67 23.75 24.17
N ASP A 482 -8.10 24.05 25.34
CA ASP A 482 -6.67 24.37 25.47
C ASP A 482 -5.76 23.26 24.94
N ASN A 483 -4.65 23.67 24.34
CA ASN A 483 -3.57 22.81 23.90
C ASN A 483 -2.30 23.19 24.67
N LEU A 484 -1.77 22.27 25.47
CA LEU A 484 -0.58 22.49 26.30
C LEU A 484 0.53 21.51 25.92
N LEU A 485 1.70 22.04 25.56
CA LEU A 485 2.96 21.30 25.53
C LEU A 485 3.88 21.87 26.62
N ASP A 486 4.28 21.04 27.57
CA ASP A 486 5.16 21.43 28.70
C ASP A 486 6.37 20.49 28.78
N ALA A 487 7.54 21.01 28.41
CA ALA A 487 8.80 20.29 28.45
C ALA A 487 9.72 20.91 29.49
N LYS A 488 10.28 20.07 30.37
CA LYS A 488 11.25 20.54 31.36
C LYS A 488 12.54 21.06 30.72
N LYS A 489 12.91 20.54 29.55
CA LYS A 489 14.05 21.01 28.75
C LYS A 489 13.56 21.74 27.51
N ASN A 490 13.60 21.09 26.34
CA ASN A 490 13.38 21.74 25.07
C ASN A 490 12.06 21.32 24.43
N ILE A 491 11.48 22.22 23.62
CA ILE A 491 10.46 21.89 22.64
C ILE A 491 11.06 22.11 21.25
N GLU A 492 11.16 21.05 20.44
CA GLU A 492 11.74 21.07 19.09
C GLU A 492 10.69 20.63 18.06
N LEU A 493 10.27 21.56 17.21
CA LEU A 493 9.25 21.35 16.18
C LEU A 493 9.88 21.38 14.78
N ASP A 494 10.14 20.21 14.21
CA ASP A 494 10.80 20.04 12.91
C ASP A 494 9.79 19.58 11.82
N THR A 495 10.22 19.63 10.56
CA THR A 495 9.37 19.34 9.40
C THR A 495 9.37 17.85 9.05
N ALA A 496 8.21 17.32 8.67
CA ALA A 496 8.14 16.10 7.87
C ALA A 496 8.45 16.44 6.41
N ILE A 497 9.14 15.55 5.71
CA ILE A 497 9.50 15.75 4.31
C ILE A 497 8.79 14.78 3.38
N SER A 498 8.42 15.27 2.21
CA SER A 498 7.99 14.45 1.09
C SER A 498 8.73 14.88 -0.16
N GLY A 499 9.00 13.93 -1.05
CA GLY A 499 9.81 14.21 -2.21
C GLY A 499 9.51 13.30 -3.38
N THR A 500 9.77 13.81 -4.57
CA THR A 500 9.65 13.07 -5.82
C THR A 500 10.90 13.29 -6.64
N HIS A 501 11.40 12.24 -7.27
CA HIS A 501 12.51 12.29 -8.19
C HIS A 501 12.15 11.45 -9.41
N GLN A 502 12.21 12.05 -10.60
CA GLN A 502 11.90 11.39 -11.86
C GLN A 502 12.97 11.70 -12.89
N LYS A 503 13.47 10.65 -13.53
CA LYS A 503 14.44 10.74 -14.62
C LYS A 503 13.90 9.98 -15.81
N THR A 504 13.80 10.64 -16.96
CA THR A 504 13.44 10.00 -18.22
C THR A 504 14.50 10.29 -19.28
N ASN A 505 14.80 9.28 -20.08
CA ASN A 505 15.66 9.39 -21.26
C ASN A 505 14.93 8.77 -22.44
N GLU A 506 14.68 9.58 -23.47
CA GLU A 506 14.03 9.20 -24.71
C GLU A 506 15.00 9.41 -25.88
N ASN A 507 15.06 8.42 -26.77
CA ASN A 507 15.82 8.47 -28.00
C ASN A 507 15.01 7.82 -29.11
N ASP A 508 14.39 8.67 -29.91
CA ASP A 508 13.54 8.27 -31.02
C ASP A 508 14.19 8.71 -32.33
N GLN A 509 14.18 7.79 -33.29
CA GLN A 509 14.71 8.01 -34.62
C GLN A 509 13.72 7.46 -35.62
N ALA A 510 13.26 8.30 -36.54
CA ALA A 510 12.38 7.91 -37.63
C ALA A 510 12.88 8.50 -38.95
N ILE A 511 12.82 7.71 -40.02
CA ILE A 511 13.19 8.14 -41.37
C ILE A 511 12.11 7.66 -42.33
N GLY A 512 11.60 8.57 -43.16
CA GLY A 512 10.55 8.32 -44.14
C GLY A 512 9.15 8.54 -43.55
N SER A 513 8.14 7.87 -44.08
CA SER A 513 6.76 7.97 -43.57
C SER A 513 6.39 6.75 -42.74
N VAL A 514 6.21 6.93 -41.44
CA VAL A 514 5.93 5.81 -40.53
C VAL A 514 5.00 6.18 -39.38
N ARG A 515 4.07 5.26 -39.08
CA ARG A 515 3.18 5.33 -37.92
C ARG A 515 3.80 4.53 -36.77
N VAL A 516 4.18 5.21 -35.71
CA VAL A 516 4.88 4.65 -34.54
C VAL A 516 3.89 4.15 -33.49
N SER A 517 2.78 4.87 -33.31
CA SER A 517 1.66 4.49 -32.44
C SER A 517 0.32 4.89 -33.09
N ASP A 518 -0.80 4.66 -32.41
CA ASP A 518 -2.11 5.06 -32.94
C ASP A 518 -2.24 6.60 -33.04
N THR A 519 -1.42 7.34 -32.30
CA THR A 519 -1.41 8.81 -32.21
C THR A 519 -0.14 9.47 -32.77
N GLU A 520 0.91 8.71 -33.10
CA GLU A 520 2.18 9.27 -33.61
C GLU A 520 2.52 8.75 -35.02
N GLN A 521 2.65 9.69 -35.95
CA GLN A 521 3.08 9.46 -37.33
C GLN A 521 4.17 10.47 -37.68
N PHE A 522 5.21 10.02 -38.38
CA PHE A 522 6.34 10.83 -38.84
C PHE A 522 6.42 10.81 -40.36
N SER A 523 6.90 11.90 -40.96
CA SER A 523 7.22 12.00 -42.40
C SER A 523 8.53 12.77 -42.56
N GLY A 524 9.50 12.20 -43.28
CA GLY A 524 10.84 12.78 -43.45
C GLY A 524 11.86 12.24 -42.43
N TYR A 525 12.92 13.00 -42.14
CA TYR A 525 13.87 12.65 -41.07
C TYR A 525 13.41 13.27 -39.75
N ASN A 526 13.24 12.45 -38.72
CA ASN A 526 12.98 12.90 -37.36
C ASN A 526 13.94 12.21 -36.38
N ARG A 527 14.56 13.01 -35.52
CA ARG A 527 15.31 12.53 -34.37
C ARG A 527 14.85 13.35 -33.18
N LYS A 528 14.43 12.66 -32.11
CA LYS A 528 14.08 13.25 -30.83
C LYS A 528 14.99 12.65 -29.77
N LEU A 529 15.81 13.49 -29.16
CA LEU A 529 16.49 13.15 -27.91
C LEU A 529 15.87 14.02 -26.84
N ALA A 530 15.23 13.40 -25.86
CA ALA A 530 14.67 14.12 -24.72
C ALA A 530 15.17 13.48 -23.44
N ASN A 531 15.88 14.25 -22.62
CA ASN A 531 16.24 13.84 -21.27
C ASN A 531 15.56 14.80 -20.30
N SER A 532 14.88 14.25 -19.30
CA SER A 532 14.35 15.03 -18.20
C SER A 532 14.84 14.47 -16.86
N ASN A 533 15.16 15.37 -15.96
CA ASN A 533 15.45 15.05 -14.56
C ASN A 533 14.72 16.08 -13.70
N ASN A 534 13.75 15.61 -12.94
CA ASN A 534 12.89 16.42 -12.10
C ASN A 534 13.00 15.95 -10.65
N GLY A 535 13.26 16.86 -9.73
CA GLY A 535 13.29 16.64 -8.30
C GLY A 535 12.42 17.67 -7.60
N GLN A 536 11.62 17.21 -6.64
CA GLN A 536 10.88 18.08 -5.74
C GLN A 536 11.06 17.57 -4.31
N LEU A 537 11.27 18.49 -3.38
CA LEU A 537 11.28 18.24 -1.95
C LEU A 537 10.35 19.28 -1.30
N THR A 538 9.39 18.81 -0.53
CA THR A 538 8.44 19.63 0.21
C THR A 538 8.56 19.38 1.70
N HIS A 539 8.51 20.46 2.47
CA HIS A 539 8.53 20.44 3.92
C HIS A 539 7.13 20.73 4.46
N LYS A 540 6.69 19.93 5.43
CA LYS A 540 5.46 20.15 6.19
C LYS A 540 5.82 20.30 7.67
N GLY A 541 5.68 21.50 8.22
CA GLY A 541 5.88 21.73 9.65
C GLY A 541 4.76 21.15 10.51
N ASN A 542 4.89 21.37 11.82
CA ASN A 542 3.90 20.91 12.79
C ASN A 542 2.68 21.84 12.77
N GLN A 543 1.50 21.31 13.01
CA GLN A 543 0.26 22.07 13.15
C GLN A 543 -0.25 21.88 14.56
N ILE A 544 -0.09 22.90 15.40
CA ILE A 544 -0.48 22.86 16.81
C ILE A 544 -1.56 23.92 17.02
N ALA A 545 -2.78 23.48 17.27
CA ALA A 545 -3.93 24.36 17.29
C ALA A 545 -4.88 24.10 18.47
N SER A 546 -5.52 25.17 18.92
CA SER A 546 -6.70 25.16 19.76
C SER A 546 -7.85 25.89 19.04
N LEU A 547 -9.00 25.23 18.88
CA LEU A 547 -10.11 25.77 18.09
C LEU A 547 -10.95 26.81 18.84
N GLU A 548 -11.04 26.71 20.17
CA GLU A 548 -11.84 27.58 21.03
C GLU A 548 -11.06 28.10 22.26
N GLY A 549 -9.88 27.57 22.53
CA GLY A 549 -9.05 27.89 23.70
C GLY A 549 -7.69 28.51 23.37
N ASP A 550 -6.75 28.30 24.28
CA ASP A 550 -5.35 28.75 24.17
C ASP A 550 -4.43 27.65 23.64
N THR A 551 -3.38 28.04 22.93
CA THR A 551 -2.24 27.16 22.59
C THR A 551 -1.02 27.61 23.38
N THR A 552 -0.58 26.81 24.34
CA THR A 552 0.51 27.12 25.27
C THR A 552 1.66 26.13 25.10
N LEU A 553 2.86 26.64 24.85
CA LEU A 553 4.09 25.88 24.75
C LEU A 553 5.09 26.41 25.79
N ILE A 554 5.52 25.55 26.70
CA ILE A 554 6.44 25.86 27.79
C ILE A 554 7.67 24.98 27.63
N ALA A 555 8.81 25.58 27.33
CA ALA A 555 10.11 24.92 27.35
C ALA A 555 10.93 25.49 28.50
N GLY A 556 11.48 24.64 29.37
CA GLY A 556 12.33 25.08 30.48
C GLY A 556 13.66 25.69 30.02
N GLU A 557 14.15 25.31 28.83
CA GLU A 557 15.39 25.80 28.24
C GLU A 557 15.11 26.47 26.88
N LYS A 558 15.04 25.71 25.78
CA LYS A 558 14.90 26.24 24.42
C LYS A 558 13.61 25.79 23.74
N PHE A 559 12.94 26.73 23.07
CA PHE A 559 11.92 26.45 22.08
C PHE A 559 12.50 26.70 20.68
N SER A 560 12.46 25.71 19.79
CA SER A 560 12.82 25.87 18.38
C SER A 560 11.73 25.32 17.47
N GLN A 561 11.45 26.04 16.38
CA GLN A 561 10.54 25.55 15.36
C GLN A 561 11.04 25.81 13.94
N THR A 562 10.71 24.90 13.02
CA THR A 562 10.96 25.03 11.58
C THR A 562 9.63 24.98 10.84
N SER A 563 9.23 26.10 10.23
CA SER A 563 8.01 26.21 9.39
C SER A 563 6.72 25.62 9.99
N SER A 564 6.54 25.72 11.32
CA SER A 564 5.39 25.18 12.04
C SER A 564 4.30 26.23 12.29
N GLU A 565 3.05 25.78 12.30
CA GLU A 565 1.85 26.58 12.52
C GLU A 565 1.39 26.44 13.97
N LEU A 566 1.38 27.56 14.71
CA LEU A 566 0.84 27.64 16.06
C LEU A 566 -0.41 28.53 16.03
N LEU A 567 -1.57 27.94 16.30
CA LEU A 567 -2.87 28.61 16.14
C LEU A 567 -3.69 28.52 17.44
N ALA A 568 -4.44 29.55 17.76
CA ALA A 568 -5.39 29.54 18.86
C ALA A 568 -6.52 30.53 18.59
N LYS A 569 -7.72 30.24 19.10
CA LYS A 569 -8.83 31.20 19.06
C LYS A 569 -8.59 32.38 19.99
N ASN A 570 -8.07 32.11 21.17
CA ASN A 570 -7.88 33.09 22.23
C ASN A 570 -6.44 33.62 22.24
N LYS A 571 -5.47 32.79 22.66
CA LYS A 571 -4.07 33.20 22.73
C LYS A 571 -3.10 32.07 22.37
N VAL A 572 -2.05 32.41 21.64
CA VAL A 572 -0.83 31.60 21.52
C VAL A 572 0.20 32.12 22.52
N LYS A 573 0.71 31.26 23.40
CA LYS A 573 1.75 31.57 24.38
C LYS A 573 2.93 30.62 24.23
N VAL A 574 4.11 31.17 23.95
CA VAL A 574 5.37 30.43 23.96
C VAL A 574 6.24 30.98 25.09
N THR A 575 6.82 30.12 25.92
CA THR A 575 7.70 30.51 27.03
C THR A 575 8.94 29.63 27.03
N ALA A 576 10.12 30.24 26.93
CA ALA A 576 11.42 29.59 26.99
C ALA A 576 12.51 30.60 27.37
N LYS A 577 13.71 30.12 27.73
CA LYS A 577 14.89 31.00 27.89
C LYS A 577 15.43 31.44 26.54
N GLU A 578 15.37 30.56 25.55
CA GLU A 578 15.75 30.81 24.16
C GLU A 578 14.61 30.41 23.23
N ILE A 579 14.29 31.26 22.25
CA ILE A 579 13.24 31.04 21.25
C ILE A 579 13.85 31.22 19.86
N GLU A 580 13.81 30.17 19.04
CA GLU A 580 14.34 30.15 17.67
C GLU A 580 13.25 29.81 16.66
N PHE A 581 13.18 30.59 15.58
CA PHE A 581 12.28 30.36 14.44
C PHE A 581 13.13 30.17 13.18
N ASN A 582 13.00 29.01 12.56
CA ASN A 582 13.69 28.62 11.35
C ASN A 582 12.69 28.42 10.21
N GLU A 583 13.19 28.58 8.99
CA GLU A 583 12.41 28.38 7.77
C GLU A 583 13.04 27.27 6.94
N SER A 584 12.19 26.41 6.38
CA SER A 584 12.57 25.39 5.41
C SER A 584 11.95 25.72 4.07
N HIS A 585 12.72 25.57 3.00
CA HIS A 585 12.28 25.96 1.66
C HIS A 585 11.95 24.71 0.85
N ASN A 586 10.77 24.71 0.21
CA ASN A 586 10.46 23.72 -0.81
C ASN A 586 11.45 23.87 -1.96
N GLN A 587 12.03 22.75 -2.40
CA GLN A 587 12.99 22.73 -3.49
C GLN A 587 12.34 22.10 -4.71
N GLN A 588 12.55 22.71 -5.87
CA GLN A 588 12.21 22.13 -7.15
C GLN A 588 13.41 22.30 -8.09
N ALA A 589 13.87 21.20 -8.67
CA ALA A 589 14.96 21.17 -9.62
C ALA A 589 14.47 20.46 -10.88
N LEU A 590 14.43 21.18 -12.00
CA LEU A 590 14.08 20.63 -13.30
C LEU A 590 15.23 20.88 -14.27
N THR A 591 15.78 19.81 -14.83
CA THR A 591 16.64 19.91 -16.00
C THR A 591 16.02 19.12 -17.14
N THR A 592 15.78 19.81 -18.25
CA THR A 592 15.25 19.22 -19.48
C THR A 592 16.19 19.56 -20.62
N HIS A 593 16.59 18.55 -21.38
CA HIS A 593 17.34 18.75 -22.62
C HIS A 593 16.59 18.05 -23.74
N ASN A 594 16.07 18.84 -24.68
CA ASN A 594 15.37 18.36 -25.86
C ASN A 594 16.14 18.80 -27.11
N SER A 595 16.44 17.88 -28.02
CA SER A 595 17.09 18.17 -29.31
C SER A 595 16.56 17.32 -30.44
#